data_AF-A0A4Q3CNA8-F1
#
_entry.id   AF-A0A4Q3CNA8-F1
#
_cell.length_a   1.000
_cell.length_b   1.000
_cell.length_c   1.000
_cell.angle_alpha   90.00
_cell.angle_beta   90.00
_cell.angle_gamma   90.00
#
_symmetry.space_group_name_H-M   'P 1'
#
loop_
_entity.id
_entity.type
_entity.pdbx_description
1 polymer ?
#
loop_
_entity_poly.entity_id
_entity_poly.type
_entity_poly.pdbx_seq_one_letter_code
_entity_poly.pdbx_strand_id
1 'polypeptide(L)'
;MKKALVALLFCLVPSSALYPESRDPAIVASPVLIDPDDPARRDTGRLRYLGGWHLTSGQPGFGGYSALHVDGDQFLALADTGDFMRFRMARPGMISEGRFGTLAGFPADQSNRRNRDPESLAIGPEGDAWVAFENQNAILRY
;
A
#
# COMPACT_ATOMS: atom_id res chain seq x y z
N MET A 1 42.61 49.89 34.47
CA MET A 1 41.55 48.87 34.59
C MET A 1 41.05 48.53 33.19
N LYS A 2 41.61 47.50 32.54
CA LYS A 2 41.24 47.10 31.17
C LYS A 2 40.15 46.02 31.26
N LYS A 3 38.95 46.33 30.77
CA LYS A 3 37.82 45.38 30.70
C LYS A 3 38.08 44.42 29.52
N ALA A 4 38.23 43.13 29.80
CA ALA A 4 38.32 42.10 28.77
C ALA A 4 36.90 41.78 28.27
N LEU A 5 36.70 41.91 26.96
CA LEU A 5 35.47 41.56 26.25
C LEU A 5 35.48 40.04 26.03
N VAL A 6 34.55 39.31 26.64
CA VAL A 6 34.34 37.88 26.37
C VAL A 6 33.50 37.77 25.11
N ALA A 7 34.11 37.31 24.02
CA ALA A 7 33.41 36.96 22.79
C ALA A 7 32.75 35.58 22.97
N LEU A 8 31.41 35.55 22.99
CA LEU A 8 30.63 34.33 22.98
C LEU A 8 30.56 33.82 21.54
N LEU A 9 31.33 32.78 21.20
CA LEU A 9 31.18 32.06 19.93
C LEU A 9 29.92 31.17 20.01
N PHE A 10 28.85 31.59 19.36
CA PHE A 10 27.74 30.70 19.01
C PHE A 10 28.16 29.89 17.78
N CYS A 11 28.60 28.64 17.98
CA CYS A 11 28.71 27.68 16.89
C CYS A 11 27.31 27.27 16.42
N LEU A 12 26.84 27.88 15.34
CA LEU A 12 25.73 27.38 14.53
C LEU A 12 26.17 26.06 13.89
N VAL A 13 25.83 24.93 14.51
CA VAL A 13 25.87 23.64 13.83
C VAL A 13 24.63 23.60 12.93
N PRO A 14 24.76 23.55 11.59
CA PRO A 14 23.61 23.30 10.75
C PRO A 14 23.13 21.88 11.07
N SER A 15 22.01 21.80 11.78
CA SER A 15 21.28 20.55 12.02
C SER A 15 20.59 20.17 10.72
N SER A 16 21.36 19.77 9.71
CA SER A 16 20.85 18.91 8.65
C SER A 16 20.73 17.50 9.23
N ALA A 17 19.79 17.35 10.16
CA ALA A 17 19.22 16.06 10.46
C ALA A 17 18.60 15.59 9.15
N LEU A 18 19.34 14.73 8.43
CA LEU A 18 18.74 13.83 7.46
C LEU A 18 17.69 13.04 8.23
N TYR A 19 16.45 13.53 8.23
CA TYR A 19 15.34 12.66 8.54
C TYR A 19 15.50 11.48 7.57
N PRO A 20 15.59 10.23 8.07
CA PRO A 20 15.48 9.11 7.15
C PRO A 20 14.21 9.36 6.36
N GLU A 21 14.34 9.48 5.04
CA GLU A 21 13.19 9.49 4.16
C GLU A 21 12.34 8.32 4.62
N SER A 22 11.12 8.58 5.09
CA SER A 22 10.25 7.53 5.63
C SER A 22 9.90 6.65 4.45
N ARG A 23 10.75 5.66 4.19
CA ARG A 23 10.55 4.70 3.13
C ARG A 23 9.42 3.82 3.62
N ASP A 24 8.35 3.77 2.86
CA ASP A 24 7.28 2.82 3.11
C ASP A 24 7.87 1.43 3.38
N PRO A 25 7.33 0.68 4.36
CA PRO A 25 7.79 -0.67 4.64
C PRO A 25 7.81 -1.51 3.36
N ALA A 26 8.84 -2.34 3.20
CA ALA A 26 8.96 -3.17 2.01
C ALA A 26 7.74 -4.11 1.89
N ILE A 27 7.29 -4.34 0.66
CA ILE A 27 6.33 -5.41 0.34
C ILE A 27 7.15 -6.55 -0.23
N VAL A 28 7.10 -7.71 0.42
CA VAL A 28 7.82 -8.91 0.02
C VAL A 28 6.82 -9.93 -0.51
N ALA A 29 7.08 -10.46 -1.70
CA ALA A 29 6.28 -11.52 -2.29
C ALA A 29 7.02 -12.86 -2.22
N SER A 30 6.35 -13.88 -1.71
CA SER A 30 6.82 -15.27 -1.77
C SER A 30 5.86 -16.10 -2.62
N PRO A 31 6.36 -16.98 -3.51
CA PRO A 31 5.49 -17.76 -4.38
C PRO A 31 4.63 -18.70 -3.56
N VAL A 32 3.36 -18.81 -3.95
CA VAL A 32 2.42 -19.82 -3.43
C VAL A 32 2.41 -20.98 -4.43
N LEU A 33 2.50 -22.20 -3.92
CA LEU A 33 2.31 -23.40 -4.73
C LEU A 33 0.82 -23.74 -4.76
N ILE A 34 0.32 -24.15 -5.93
CA ILE A 34 -1.06 -24.62 -6.04
C ILE A 34 -1.26 -25.96 -5.33
N ASP A 35 -0.22 -26.78 -5.31
CA ASP A 35 -0.16 -28.08 -4.65
C ASP A 35 1.21 -28.18 -3.97
N PRO A 36 1.29 -28.07 -2.63
CA PRO A 36 2.54 -28.18 -1.89
C PRO A 36 3.19 -29.57 -1.98
N ASP A 37 2.41 -30.62 -2.20
CA ASP A 37 2.89 -32.01 -2.29
C ASP A 37 3.37 -32.36 -3.72
N ASP A 38 2.87 -31.63 -4.72
CA ASP A 38 3.35 -31.68 -6.11
C ASP A 38 3.61 -30.26 -6.68
N PRO A 39 4.79 -29.66 -6.40
CA PRO A 39 5.13 -28.32 -6.87
C PRO A 39 5.20 -28.16 -8.39
N ALA A 40 5.26 -29.27 -9.14
CA ALA A 40 5.27 -29.27 -10.59
C ALA A 40 3.85 -29.19 -11.17
N ARG A 41 2.81 -29.51 -10.39
CA ARG A 41 1.41 -29.39 -10.82
C ARG A 41 1.11 -27.94 -11.20
N ARG A 42 0.60 -27.76 -12.42
CA ARG A 42 0.15 -26.46 -12.92
C ARG A 42 -1.32 -26.43 -13.28
N ASP A 43 -1.96 -27.57 -13.48
CA ASP A 43 -3.36 -27.62 -13.92
C ASP A 43 -4.27 -28.17 -12.81
N THR A 44 -5.40 -27.49 -12.62
CA THR A 44 -6.49 -27.89 -11.72
C THR A 44 -7.78 -27.98 -12.54
N GLY A 45 -8.08 -29.19 -13.02
CA GLY A 45 -9.17 -29.42 -13.97
C GLY A 45 -8.91 -28.72 -15.30
N ARG A 46 -9.71 -27.70 -15.64
CA ARG A 46 -9.57 -26.90 -16.86
C ARG A 46 -8.77 -25.60 -16.66
N LEU A 47 -8.33 -25.33 -15.43
CA LEU A 47 -7.62 -24.10 -15.08
C LEU A 47 -6.12 -24.36 -15.04
N ARG A 48 -5.34 -23.44 -15.61
CA ARG A 48 -3.88 -23.44 -15.49
C ARG A 48 -3.45 -22.38 -14.48
N TYR A 49 -2.78 -22.81 -13.44
CA TYR A 49 -2.18 -21.96 -12.43
C TYR A 49 -1.00 -21.18 -13.03
N LEU A 50 -1.21 -19.87 -13.18
CA LEU A 50 -0.17 -18.96 -13.69
C LEU A 50 0.82 -18.58 -12.59
N GLY A 51 0.37 -18.56 -11.34
CA GLY A 51 1.16 -18.21 -10.17
C GLY A 51 0.28 -17.62 -9.07
N GLY A 52 0.87 -17.44 -7.91
CA GLY A 52 0.25 -16.79 -6.76
C GLY A 52 1.33 -16.35 -5.80
N TRP A 53 1.01 -15.34 -5.00
CA TRP A 53 1.98 -14.65 -4.17
C TRP A 53 1.39 -14.45 -2.78
N HIS A 54 2.14 -14.85 -1.76
CA HIS A 54 1.91 -14.44 -0.39
C HIS A 54 2.69 -13.15 -0.17
N LEU A 55 1.97 -12.06 0.07
CA LEU A 55 2.56 -10.76 0.32
C LEU A 55 2.71 -10.53 1.82
N THR A 56 3.84 -9.97 2.23
CA THR A 56 4.08 -9.54 3.61
C THR A 56 4.67 -8.13 3.62
N SER A 57 4.38 -7.36 4.67
CA SER A 57 4.98 -6.05 4.89
C SER A 57 5.02 -5.71 6.37
N GLY A 58 5.97 -4.85 6.76
CA GLY A 58 6.03 -4.26 8.10
C GLY A 58 5.04 -3.11 8.33
N GLN A 59 4.19 -2.79 7.33
CA GLN A 59 3.19 -1.75 7.44
C GLN A 59 2.15 -2.10 8.53
N PRO A 60 1.93 -1.23 9.52
CA PRO A 60 0.84 -1.42 10.48
C PRO A 60 -0.50 -1.52 9.76
N GLY A 61 -1.29 -2.54 10.08
CA GLY A 61 -2.57 -2.79 9.43
C GLY A 61 -2.48 -3.47 8.06
N PHE A 62 -1.31 -3.97 7.64
CA PHE A 62 -1.18 -4.71 6.39
C PHE A 62 -2.08 -5.95 6.35
N GLY A 63 -2.94 -6.05 5.33
CA GLY A 63 -3.90 -7.13 5.16
C GLY A 63 -5.31 -6.59 4.89
N GLY A 64 -6.30 -7.47 4.96
CA GLY A 64 -7.71 -7.07 4.77
C GLY A 64 -8.04 -6.55 3.37
N TYR A 65 -7.20 -6.80 2.36
CA TYR A 65 -7.41 -6.32 1.00
C TYR A 65 -8.58 -7.06 0.33
N SER A 66 -9.65 -6.33 0.03
CA SER A 66 -10.88 -6.86 -0.59
C SER A 66 -11.14 -6.31 -2.00
N ALA A 67 -10.45 -5.24 -2.42
CA ALA A 67 -10.48 -4.75 -3.79
C ALA A 67 -9.09 -4.71 -4.43
N LEU A 68 -9.01 -5.04 -5.73
CA LEU A 68 -7.76 -5.08 -6.50
C LEU A 68 -7.99 -4.56 -7.92
N HIS A 69 -7.10 -3.68 -8.36
CA HIS A 69 -6.95 -3.28 -9.75
C HIS A 69 -5.50 -3.50 -10.22
N VAL A 70 -5.35 -3.94 -11.47
CA VAL A 70 -4.05 -4.18 -12.09
C VAL A 70 -4.05 -3.58 -13.49
N ASP A 71 -3.09 -2.69 -13.75
CA ASP A 71 -2.79 -2.15 -15.08
C ASP A 71 -1.32 -2.42 -15.43
N GLY A 72 -1.10 -3.34 -16.37
CA GLY A 72 0.24 -3.83 -16.71
C GLY A 72 0.94 -4.45 -15.48
N ASP A 73 2.01 -3.80 -15.04
CA ASP A 73 2.76 -4.18 -13.84
C ASP A 73 2.39 -3.36 -12.60
N GLN A 74 1.42 -2.44 -12.68
CA GLN A 74 0.98 -1.59 -11.59
C GLN A 74 -0.20 -2.22 -10.85
N PHE A 75 -0.06 -2.36 -9.55
CA PHE A 75 -1.06 -2.96 -8.67
C PHE A 75 -1.57 -1.89 -7.71
N LEU A 76 -2.88 -1.84 -7.53
CA LEU A 76 -3.55 -1.03 -6.51
C LEU A 76 -4.56 -1.92 -5.79
N ALA A 77 -4.44 -2.03 -4.47
CA ALA A 77 -5.36 -2.78 -3.63
C ALA A 77 -5.91 -1.87 -2.51
N LEU A 78 -7.17 -2.10 -2.14
CA LEU A 78 -7.83 -1.42 -1.02
C LEU A 78 -8.16 -2.43 0.08
N ALA A 79 -7.88 -2.05 1.31
CA ALA A 79 -8.18 -2.80 2.52
C ALA A 79 -9.54 -2.40 3.09
N ASP A 80 -10.17 -3.33 3.81
CA ASP A 80 -11.42 -3.15 4.59
C ASP A 80 -11.36 -2.02 5.64
N THR A 81 -10.17 -1.47 5.88
CA THR A 81 -9.92 -0.30 6.73
C THR A 81 -10.06 1.04 6.00
N GLY A 82 -10.13 1.03 4.67
CA GLY A 82 -10.01 2.22 3.82
C GLY A 82 -8.58 2.61 3.47
N ASP A 83 -7.61 1.77 3.85
CA ASP A 83 -6.21 1.93 3.46
C ASP A 83 -5.96 1.37 2.07
N PHE A 84 -4.97 1.90 1.38
CA PHE A 84 -4.52 1.39 0.09
C PHE A 84 -3.08 0.92 0.15
N MET A 85 -2.78 -0.04 -0.72
CA MET A 85 -1.42 -0.42 -1.09
C MET A 85 -1.30 -0.32 -2.60
N ARG A 86 -0.26 0.37 -3.08
CA ARG A 86 0.14 0.30 -4.49
C ARG A 86 1.58 -0.12 -4.63
N PHE A 87 1.87 -0.86 -5.69
CA PHE A 87 3.23 -1.31 -5.99
C PHE A 87 3.37 -1.66 -7.47
N ARG A 88 4.61 -1.88 -7.92
CA ARG A 88 4.90 -2.45 -9.23
C ARG A 88 5.42 -3.88 -9.10
N MET A 89 5.02 -4.75 -10.02
CA MET A 89 5.55 -6.12 -10.17
C MET A 89 5.92 -6.39 -11.63
N ALA A 90 7.01 -5.77 -12.10
CA ALA A 90 7.48 -5.89 -13.49
C ALA A 90 7.95 -7.31 -13.85
N ARG A 91 8.35 -8.10 -12.84
CA ARG A 91 8.62 -9.53 -12.96
C ARG A 91 7.89 -10.26 -11.84
N PRO A 92 7.33 -11.47 -12.09
CA PRO A 92 6.58 -12.20 -11.09
C PRO A 92 7.37 -12.32 -9.77
N GLY A 93 6.77 -11.83 -8.68
CA GLY A 93 7.36 -11.89 -7.34
C GLY A 93 8.39 -10.82 -7.01
N MET A 94 8.77 -9.98 -7.97
CA MET A 94 9.67 -8.87 -7.70
C MET A 94 8.89 -7.57 -7.56
N ILE A 95 8.70 -7.13 -6.32
CA ILE A 95 7.97 -5.90 -6.02
C ILE A 95 8.91 -4.71 -5.92
N SER A 96 8.51 -3.58 -6.51
CA SER A 96 9.16 -2.28 -6.38
C SER A 96 8.13 -1.16 -6.18
N GLU A 97 8.60 0.03 -5.80
CA GLU A 97 7.77 1.25 -5.69
C GLU A 97 6.54 1.08 -4.78
N GLY A 98 6.66 0.24 -3.74
CA GLY A 98 5.63 0.06 -2.72
C GLY A 98 5.30 1.39 -2.04
N ARG A 99 3.99 1.67 -1.93
CA ARG A 99 3.43 2.83 -1.25
C ARG A 99 2.16 2.42 -0.52
N PHE A 100 1.97 3.01 0.66
CA PHE A 100 0.75 2.88 1.44
C PHE A 100 0.11 4.26 1.63
N GLY A 101 -1.17 4.25 1.99
CA GLY A 101 -1.89 5.43 2.42
C GLY A 101 -3.33 5.11 2.75
N THR A 102 -4.12 6.14 2.98
CA THR A 102 -5.55 6.02 3.29
C THR A 102 -6.33 6.86 2.30
N LEU A 103 -7.52 6.39 1.92
CA LEU A 103 -8.43 7.17 1.08
C LEU A 103 -8.76 8.52 1.72
N ALA A 104 -8.82 9.58 0.91
CA ALA A 104 -8.95 10.94 1.40
C ALA A 104 -10.36 11.32 1.92
N GLY A 105 -11.33 10.41 1.82
CA GLY A 105 -12.71 10.65 2.21
C GLY A 105 -13.51 9.35 2.22
N PHE A 106 -14.66 9.36 2.90
CA PHE A 106 -15.52 8.19 3.08
C PHE A 106 -16.99 8.61 3.01
N PRO A 107 -17.90 7.70 2.62
CA PRO A 107 -19.33 7.99 2.49
C PRO A 107 -20.03 8.42 3.79
N ALA A 108 -19.45 8.11 4.95
CA ALA A 108 -20.04 8.44 6.25
C ALA A 108 -18.96 8.65 7.32
N ASP A 109 -19.40 8.96 8.55
CA ASP A 109 -18.52 9.19 9.71
C ASP A 109 -17.53 8.04 9.92
N GLN A 110 -16.27 8.37 10.20
CA GLN A 110 -15.18 7.38 10.23
C GLN A 110 -14.98 6.73 11.60
N SER A 111 -15.73 7.13 12.64
CA SER A 111 -15.63 6.50 13.97
C SER A 111 -16.13 5.05 13.94
N ASN A 112 -17.05 4.73 13.03
CA ASN A 112 -17.50 3.38 12.74
C ASN A 112 -16.68 2.78 11.60
N ARG A 113 -15.88 1.75 11.90
CA ARG A 113 -15.04 1.05 10.91
C ARG A 113 -15.81 0.62 9.65
N ARG A 114 -17.06 0.20 9.79
CA ARG A 114 -17.92 -0.25 8.67
C ARG A 114 -18.15 0.82 7.61
N ASN A 115 -17.97 2.09 7.95
CA ASN A 115 -18.16 3.19 7.02
C ASN A 115 -16.93 3.39 6.09
N ARG A 116 -15.84 2.65 6.31
CA ARG A 116 -14.59 2.75 5.56
C ARG A 116 -14.30 1.58 4.62
N ASP A 117 -15.23 0.62 4.57
CA ASP A 117 -15.04 -0.74 4.07
C ASP A 117 -15.23 -0.86 2.55
N PRO A 118 -14.16 -0.78 1.73
CA PRO A 118 -14.25 -0.71 0.28
C PRO A 118 -14.17 -2.11 -0.33
N GLU A 119 -15.17 -2.51 -1.11
CA GLU A 119 -15.31 -3.89 -1.64
C GLU A 119 -15.16 -3.99 -3.15
N SER A 120 -15.01 -2.86 -3.83
CA SER A 120 -14.77 -2.85 -5.28
C SER A 120 -14.03 -1.61 -5.70
N LEU A 121 -13.19 -1.76 -6.72
CA LEU A 121 -12.38 -0.71 -7.30
C LEU A 121 -12.40 -0.84 -8.82
N ALA A 122 -12.68 0.27 -9.51
CA ALA A 122 -12.51 0.39 -10.94
C ALA A 122 -11.81 1.72 -11.26
N ILE A 123 -10.92 1.73 -12.24
CA ILE A 123 -10.32 2.96 -12.76
C ILE A 123 -11.11 3.38 -14.00
N GLY A 124 -11.62 4.60 -13.97
CA GLY A 124 -12.35 5.22 -15.09
C GLY A 124 -11.44 5.65 -16.23
N PRO A 125 -11.99 5.97 -17.42
CA PRO A 125 -11.20 6.40 -18.58
C PRO A 125 -10.38 7.67 -18.33
N GLU A 126 -10.83 8.51 -17.39
CA GLU A 126 -10.21 9.77 -16.99
C GLU A 126 -9.12 9.56 -15.92
N GLY A 127 -8.91 8.32 -15.47
CA GLY A 127 -7.92 7.95 -14.47
C GLY A 127 -8.43 7.99 -13.02
N ASP A 128 -9.68 8.40 -12.80
CA ASP A 128 -10.27 8.43 -11.47
C ASP A 128 -10.55 7.02 -10.94
N ALA A 129 -10.41 6.83 -9.63
CA ALA A 129 -10.80 5.61 -8.96
C ALA A 129 -12.26 5.69 -8.49
N TRP A 130 -13.07 4.73 -8.93
CA TRP A 130 -14.44 4.53 -8.47
C TRP A 130 -14.46 3.37 -7.48
N VAL A 131 -14.88 3.67 -6.25
CA VAL A 131 -14.80 2.74 -5.12
C VAL A 131 -16.18 2.53 -4.51
N ALA A 132 -16.60 1.28 -4.37
CA ALA A 132 -17.87 0.92 -3.73
C ALA A 132 -17.65 0.45 -2.29
N PHE A 133 -18.57 0.81 -1.39
CA PHE A 133 -18.46 0.53 0.05
C PHE A 133 -19.57 -0.41 0.56
N GLU A 134 -19.18 -1.51 1.23
CA GLU A 134 -20.08 -2.62 1.60
C GLU A 134 -21.32 -2.16 2.37
N ASN A 135 -21.10 -1.32 3.38
CA ASN A 135 -22.12 -1.01 4.38
C ASN A 135 -22.91 0.27 4.11
N GLN A 136 -22.62 0.95 2.99
CA GLN A 136 -23.09 2.32 2.74
C GLN A 136 -23.95 2.45 1.49
N ASN A 137 -24.01 1.42 0.65
CA ASN A 137 -24.65 1.48 -0.67
C ASN A 137 -24.18 2.70 -1.48
N ALA A 138 -22.89 3.02 -1.38
CA ALA A 138 -22.31 4.23 -1.93
C ALA A 138 -21.14 3.90 -2.86
N ILE A 139 -20.99 4.69 -3.91
CA ILE A 139 -19.81 4.73 -4.77
C ILE A 139 -19.24 6.13 -4.70
N LEU A 140 -17.96 6.25 -4.37
CA LEU A 140 -17.22 7.52 -4.37
C LEU A 140 -16.20 7.53 -5.49
N ARG A 141 -15.89 8.74 -5.97
CA ARG A 141 -14.82 9.03 -6.93
C ARG A 141 -13.63 9.63 -6.19
N TYR A 142 -12.44 9.16 -6.52
CA TYR A 142 -11.15 9.64 -6.02
C TYR A 142 -10.22 10.02 -7.17
#